data_AF-A0A7R7XN91-F1
#
_entry.id   AF-A0A7R7XN91-F1
#
_cell.length_a   1.000
_cell.length_b   1.000
_cell.length_c   1.000
_cell.angle_alpha   90.00
_cell.angle_beta   90.00
_cell.angle_gamma   90.00
#
_symmetry.space_group_name_H-M   'P 1'
#
loop_
_entity.id
_entity.type
_entity.pdbx_description
1 polymer ?
#
loop_
_entity_poly.entity_id
_entity_poly.type
_entity_poly.pdbx_seq_one_letter_code
_entity_poly.pdbx_strand_id
1 'polypeptide(L)'
;MASEVDLNGLDLPEFGFLPFDLYVMAKWNQASPLSTIQQKKQLVEEWIKLGKYGRREYLGSIPPPGEIPSNVPKDLLSPKERAHNGQIERTLFIRTWYGDASDPASQEKSDEDYAHLVEVISSEYGEMGLMMDEFFIFDQKEELSWSSFLSTQSSDVEFSDGVAIPRPGCIPSYVLAALMHCPDQIGGNQIENFHDLVSAEEVEGWQMLLVLVADREACEEGWVLHLAINHKGQVLPFRIRDGADWVSASYGNWNDGQQLTENTQNPEEDTEKYMDHGGGGSGWD
;
A
#
# COMPACT_ATOMS: atom_id res chain seq x y z
N MET A 1 5.35 22.80 -4.53
CA MET A 1 4.17 23.58 -4.11
C MET A 1 3.00 22.62 -4.19
N ALA A 2 2.38 22.28 -3.05
CA ALA A 2 1.23 21.37 -3.05
C ALA A 2 0.12 22.00 -3.89
N SER A 3 -0.30 21.33 -4.96
CA SER A 3 -1.55 21.65 -5.62
C SER A 3 -2.65 21.37 -4.60
N GLU A 4 -3.39 22.40 -4.19
CA GLU A 4 -4.68 22.18 -3.55
C GLU A 4 -5.54 21.47 -4.59
N VAL A 5 -5.67 20.15 -4.45
CA VAL A 5 -6.63 19.37 -5.24
C VAL A 5 -7.97 20.07 -5.05
N ASP A 6 -8.53 20.60 -6.13
CA ASP A 6 -9.81 21.27 -6.12
C ASP A 6 -10.89 20.21 -5.85
N LEU A 7 -11.16 19.97 -4.56
CA LEU A 7 -12.19 19.04 -4.10
C LEU A 7 -13.62 19.56 -4.41
N ASN A 8 -13.75 20.76 -5.00
CA ASN A 8 -15.04 21.32 -5.40
C ASN A 8 -15.58 20.55 -6.62
N GLY A 9 -16.36 19.50 -6.36
CA GLY A 9 -17.10 18.77 -7.39
C GLY A 9 -17.05 17.25 -7.26
N LEU A 10 -16.24 16.71 -6.35
CA LEU A 10 -16.27 15.28 -6.01
C LEU A 10 -17.43 15.01 -5.05
N ASP A 11 -18.28 14.04 -5.41
CA ASP A 11 -19.31 13.50 -4.51
C ASP A 11 -18.61 12.64 -3.44
N LEU A 12 -18.10 13.32 -2.41
CA LEU A 12 -17.30 12.69 -1.36
C LEU A 12 -18.18 11.73 -0.55
N PRO A 13 -17.82 10.44 -0.42
CA PRO A 13 -18.61 9.51 0.37
C PRO A 13 -18.69 10.00 1.82
N GLU A 14 -19.88 10.25 2.34
CA GLU A 14 -20.07 10.60 3.76
C GLU A 14 -19.68 9.41 4.66
N PHE A 15 -19.34 9.67 5.93
CA PHE A 15 -19.07 8.60 6.89
C PHE A 15 -20.28 7.67 7.02
N GLY A 16 -20.03 6.36 6.92
CA GLY A 16 -21.05 5.31 6.96
C GLY A 16 -21.41 4.75 5.59
N PHE A 17 -20.78 5.24 4.52
CA PHE A 17 -20.96 4.74 3.16
C PHE A 17 -19.79 3.87 2.67
N LEU A 18 -18.64 3.91 3.35
CA LEU A 18 -17.51 3.03 3.04
C LEU A 18 -17.55 1.76 3.89
N PRO A 19 -17.14 0.58 3.36
CA PRO A 19 -17.11 -0.66 4.12
C PRO A 19 -16.31 -0.55 5.43
N PHE A 20 -15.16 0.14 5.39
CA PHE A 20 -14.37 0.40 6.60
C PHE A 20 -15.13 1.24 7.63
N ASP A 21 -15.98 2.20 7.23
CA ASP A 21 -16.80 2.96 8.19
C ASP A 21 -17.77 2.05 8.94
N LEU A 22 -18.37 1.07 8.24
CA LEU A 22 -19.25 0.07 8.85
C LEU A 22 -18.48 -0.79 9.86
N TYR A 23 -17.24 -1.17 9.54
CA TYR A 23 -16.36 -1.90 10.46
C TYR A 23 -16.02 -1.06 11.70
N VAL A 24 -15.66 0.22 11.51
CA VAL A 24 -15.38 1.15 12.60
C VAL A 24 -16.59 1.28 13.52
N MET A 25 -17.80 1.50 13.00
CA MET A 25 -19.00 1.59 13.83
C MET A 25 -19.25 0.32 14.66
N ALA A 26 -18.95 -0.85 14.10
CA ALA A 26 -19.15 -2.13 14.77
C ALA A 26 -18.10 -2.43 15.84
N LYS A 27 -16.88 -1.87 15.73
CA LYS A 27 -15.71 -2.27 16.53
C LYS A 27 -15.12 -1.16 17.39
N TRP A 28 -15.51 0.09 17.17
CA TRP A 28 -14.98 1.23 17.93
C TRP A 28 -15.21 1.07 19.43
N ASN A 29 -14.15 1.24 20.23
CA ASN A 29 -14.21 1.09 21.67
C ASN A 29 -13.85 2.40 22.39
N GLN A 30 -14.88 3.15 22.77
CA GLN A 30 -14.71 4.41 23.51
C GLN A 30 -14.01 4.23 24.88
N ALA A 31 -14.12 3.06 25.49
CA ALA A 31 -13.47 2.77 26.78
C ALA A 31 -12.01 2.33 26.64
N SER A 32 -11.50 2.19 25.41
CA SER A 32 -10.10 1.81 25.18
C SER A 32 -9.15 2.91 25.69
N PRO A 33 -8.02 2.54 26.34
CA PRO A 33 -7.00 3.49 26.75
C PRO A 33 -6.15 4.02 25.58
N LEU A 34 -6.32 3.46 24.38
CA LEU A 34 -5.59 3.84 23.18
C LEU A 34 -6.08 5.17 22.62
N SER A 35 -5.16 5.96 22.07
CA SER A 35 -5.51 7.17 21.34
C SER A 35 -6.32 6.84 20.07
N THR A 36 -7.01 7.84 19.52
CA THR A 36 -7.81 7.66 18.29
C THR A 36 -7.00 7.08 17.14
N ILE A 37 -5.76 7.55 16.95
CA ILE A 37 -4.87 7.07 15.88
C ILE A 37 -4.38 5.63 16.12
N GLN A 38 -4.12 5.26 17.37
CA GLN A 38 -3.75 3.89 17.74
C GLN A 38 -4.91 2.92 17.52
N GLN A 39 -6.14 3.30 17.89
CA GLN A 39 -7.33 2.51 17.59
C GLN A 39 -7.57 2.42 16.09
N LYS A 40 -7.44 3.51 15.33
CA LYS A 40 -7.52 3.50 13.86
C LYS A 40 -6.55 2.47 13.28
N LYS A 41 -5.27 2.52 13.67
CA LYS A 41 -4.27 1.55 13.22
C LYS A 41 -4.69 0.10 13.50
N GLN A 42 -5.12 -0.19 14.74
CA GLN A 42 -5.55 -1.53 15.11
C GLN A 42 -6.74 -1.99 14.26
N LEU A 43 -7.74 -1.11 14.05
CA LEU A 43 -8.92 -1.42 13.24
C LEU A 43 -8.57 -1.63 11.77
N VAL A 44 -7.66 -0.84 11.20
CA VAL A 44 -7.17 -1.03 9.82
C VAL A 44 -6.46 -2.37 9.69
N GLU A 45 -5.58 -2.71 10.62
CA GLU A 45 -4.87 -3.99 10.62
C GLU A 45 -5.84 -5.19 10.73
N GLU A 46 -6.82 -5.11 11.64
CA GLU A 46 -7.87 -6.13 11.76
C GLU A 46 -8.72 -6.22 10.49
N TRP A 47 -9.15 -5.09 9.94
CA TRP A 47 -9.94 -4.99 8.71
C TRP A 47 -9.24 -5.66 7.52
N ILE A 48 -7.95 -5.37 7.34
CA ILE A 48 -7.14 -5.97 6.28
C ILE A 48 -7.05 -7.49 6.48
N LYS A 49 -6.78 -7.95 7.71
CA LYS A 49 -6.64 -9.38 8.05
C LYS A 49 -7.93 -10.19 7.88
N LEU A 50 -9.11 -9.56 7.94
CA LEU A 50 -10.38 -10.23 7.62
C LEU A 50 -10.39 -10.81 6.20
N GLY A 51 -9.64 -10.19 5.29
CA GLY A 51 -9.57 -10.59 3.90
C GLY A 51 -10.89 -10.45 3.17
N LYS A 52 -10.95 -10.94 1.93
CA LYS A 52 -12.15 -10.85 1.08
C LYS A 52 -13.40 -11.46 1.72
N TYR A 53 -13.26 -12.57 2.45
CA TYR A 53 -14.40 -13.29 3.03
C TYR A 53 -14.88 -12.67 4.34
N GLY A 54 -13.98 -12.28 5.24
CA GLY A 54 -14.35 -11.68 6.52
C GLY A 54 -14.96 -10.28 6.36
N ARG A 55 -14.59 -9.56 5.29
CA ARG A 55 -15.16 -8.24 4.98
C ARG A 55 -16.57 -8.29 4.41
N ARG A 56 -17.09 -9.46 4.00
CA ARG A 56 -18.40 -9.61 3.35
C ARG A 56 -19.58 -9.03 4.12
N GLU A 57 -19.58 -9.15 5.45
CA GLU A 57 -20.66 -8.60 6.29
C GLU A 57 -20.79 -7.07 6.15
N TYR A 58 -19.68 -6.42 5.77
CA TYR A 58 -19.56 -4.98 5.60
C TYR A 58 -19.60 -4.57 4.12
N LEU A 59 -19.62 -5.53 3.19
CA LEU A 59 -19.73 -5.32 1.74
C LEU A 59 -21.18 -5.59 1.30
N GLY A 60 -21.97 -4.54 1.06
CA GLY A 60 -23.33 -4.67 0.49
C GLY A 60 -24.50 -4.50 1.47
N SER A 61 -24.23 -4.12 2.72
CA SER A 61 -25.26 -3.72 3.68
C SER A 61 -25.73 -2.29 3.43
N ILE A 62 -26.52 -2.10 2.35
CA ILE A 62 -27.35 -0.89 2.14
C ILE A 62 -28.76 -1.27 2.62
N PRO A 63 -29.29 -0.62 3.67
CA PRO A 63 -29.36 0.83 3.76
C PRO A 63 -28.21 1.43 4.58
N PRO A 64 -27.89 2.72 4.36
CA PRO A 64 -27.03 3.46 5.28
C PRO A 64 -27.50 3.24 6.72
N PRO A 65 -26.59 3.20 7.70
CA PRO A 65 -26.97 3.06 9.10
C PRO A 65 -28.04 4.10 9.45
N GLY A 66 -29.18 3.65 10.00
CA GLY A 66 -30.28 4.55 10.35
C GLY A 66 -29.85 5.67 11.30
N GLU A 67 -28.92 5.38 12.22
CA GLU A 67 -28.25 6.36 13.07
C GLU A 67 -26.76 5.99 13.24
N ILE A 68 -25.86 6.93 12.94
CA ILE A 68 -24.43 6.80 13.25
C ILE A 68 -24.25 7.03 14.76
N PRO A 69 -23.64 6.10 15.52
CA PRO A 69 -23.45 6.29 16.95
C PRO A 69 -22.64 7.56 17.26
N SER A 70 -23.10 8.36 18.21
CA SER A 70 -22.50 9.67 18.53
C SER A 70 -21.09 9.59 19.12
N ASN A 71 -20.70 8.42 19.62
CA ASN A 71 -19.40 8.14 20.22
C ASN A 71 -18.34 7.65 19.21
N VAL A 72 -18.73 7.45 17.94
CA VAL A 72 -17.82 7.00 16.87
C VAL A 72 -17.26 8.21 16.13
N PRO A 73 -15.92 8.36 16.01
CA PRO A 73 -15.31 9.43 15.23
C PRO A 73 -15.61 9.25 13.74
N LYS A 74 -15.99 10.35 13.08
CA LYS A 74 -16.40 10.37 11.67
C LYS A 74 -15.30 10.85 10.73
N ASP A 75 -14.22 11.35 11.29
CA ASP A 75 -13.08 12.01 10.66
C ASP A 75 -11.81 11.14 10.72
N LEU A 76 -11.96 9.82 10.92
CA LEU A 76 -10.83 8.89 10.86
C LEU A 76 -10.16 8.88 9.48
N LEU A 77 -10.90 9.22 8.43
CA LEU A 77 -10.37 9.46 7.09
C LEU A 77 -10.61 10.93 6.70
N SER A 78 -9.58 11.58 6.18
CA SER A 78 -9.69 12.94 5.63
C SER A 78 -10.57 12.98 4.38
N PRO A 79 -11.14 14.14 3.99
CA PRO A 79 -11.91 14.25 2.74
C PRO A 79 -11.15 13.73 1.51
N LYS A 80 -9.84 14.00 1.41
CA LYS A 80 -8.98 13.50 0.33
C LYS A 80 -8.89 11.97 0.37
N GLU A 81 -8.67 11.39 1.55
CA GLU A 81 -8.63 9.93 1.73
C GLU A 81 -9.94 9.26 1.35
N ARG A 82 -11.08 9.84 1.77
CA ARG A 82 -12.40 9.30 1.47
C ARG A 82 -12.72 9.31 -0.03
N ALA A 83 -12.20 10.27 -0.79
CA ALA A 83 -12.36 10.32 -2.24
C ALA A 83 -11.66 9.15 -2.96
N HIS A 84 -10.53 8.71 -2.42
CA HIS A 84 -9.66 7.70 -3.04
C HIS A 84 -9.78 6.30 -2.42
N ASN A 85 -10.35 6.18 -1.21
CA ASN A 85 -10.46 4.92 -0.50
C ASN A 85 -11.38 3.92 -1.21
N GLY A 86 -10.83 2.75 -1.57
CA GLY A 86 -11.57 1.69 -2.25
C GLY A 86 -11.82 1.97 -3.73
N GLN A 87 -11.05 2.91 -4.32
CA GLN A 87 -10.96 3.10 -5.77
C GLN A 87 -10.24 1.91 -6.44
N ILE A 88 -10.29 1.88 -7.77
CA ILE A 88 -9.80 0.75 -8.60
C ILE A 88 -8.27 0.74 -8.72
N GLU A 89 -7.53 1.77 -8.27
CA GLU A 89 -6.06 1.73 -8.31
C GLU A 89 -5.54 0.51 -7.54
N ARG A 90 -4.68 -0.29 -8.17
CA ARG A 90 -4.18 -1.53 -7.59
C ARG A 90 -2.68 -1.47 -7.37
N THR A 91 -2.13 -0.27 -7.29
CA THR A 91 -0.72 -0.05 -7.04
C THR A 91 -0.51 1.05 -6.00
N LEU A 92 0.42 0.81 -5.07
CA LEU A 92 0.97 1.85 -4.19
C LEU A 92 2.45 2.03 -4.50
N PHE A 93 2.93 3.26 -4.50
CA PHE A 93 4.36 3.56 -4.52
C PHE A 93 4.77 4.08 -3.14
N ILE A 94 5.69 3.38 -2.47
CA ILE A 94 6.05 3.66 -1.08
C ILE A 94 7.56 3.89 -0.98
N ARG A 95 7.95 5.10 -0.57
CA ARG A 95 9.33 5.37 -0.14
C ARG A 95 9.55 4.79 1.24
N THR A 96 10.70 4.18 1.47
CA THR A 96 11.17 3.85 2.81
C THR A 96 12.41 4.68 3.13
N TRP A 97 12.52 5.17 4.37
CA TRP A 97 13.57 6.10 4.75
C TRP A 97 14.80 5.36 5.24
N TYR A 98 15.95 5.77 4.74
CA TYR A 98 17.25 5.29 5.15
C TYR A 98 18.19 6.46 5.47
N GLY A 99 19.42 6.14 5.83
CA GLY A 99 20.39 7.11 6.33
C GLY A 99 20.27 7.35 7.83
N ASP A 100 21.35 7.84 8.43
CA ASP A 100 21.42 8.06 9.87
C ASP A 100 20.58 9.30 10.25
N ALA A 101 19.59 9.11 11.13
CA ALA A 101 18.72 10.18 11.61
C ALA A 101 19.48 11.27 12.39
N SER A 102 20.69 10.98 12.86
CA SER A 102 21.58 11.92 13.53
C SER A 102 22.58 12.62 12.59
N ASP A 103 22.63 12.22 11.31
CA ASP A 103 23.50 12.81 10.29
C ASP A 103 22.68 13.50 9.17
N PRO A 104 22.59 14.84 9.19
CA PRO A 104 21.90 15.60 8.14
C PRO A 104 22.42 15.32 6.73
N ALA A 105 23.72 15.07 6.55
CA ALA A 105 24.30 14.81 5.23
C ALA A 105 23.84 13.44 4.70
N SER A 106 23.70 12.45 5.58
CA SER A 106 23.16 11.14 5.22
C SER A 106 21.68 11.22 4.82
N GLN A 107 20.90 12.10 5.47
CA GLN A 107 19.49 12.32 5.11
C GLN A 107 19.35 13.06 3.77
N GLU A 108 20.14 14.12 3.57
CA GLU A 108 20.17 14.88 2.31
C GLU A 108 20.53 13.98 1.13
N LYS A 109 21.55 13.11 1.30
CA LYS A 109 21.89 12.12 0.28
C LYS A 109 20.74 11.16 -0.03
N SER A 110 20.02 10.66 0.98
CA SER A 110 18.85 9.80 0.77
C SER A 110 17.73 10.50 -0.01
N ASP A 111 17.55 11.81 0.20
CA ASP A 111 16.60 12.62 -0.56
C ASP A 111 17.06 12.85 -2.01
N GLU A 112 18.36 13.10 -2.24
CA GLU A 112 18.95 13.23 -3.59
C GLU A 112 18.84 11.93 -4.39
N ASP A 113 19.20 10.80 -3.78
CA ASP A 113 19.14 9.47 -4.40
C ASP A 113 17.68 9.10 -4.76
N TYR A 114 16.72 9.40 -3.87
CA TYR A 114 15.29 9.23 -4.17
C TYR A 114 14.80 10.12 -5.31
N ALA A 115 15.22 11.39 -5.33
CA ALA A 115 14.86 12.30 -6.42
C ALA A 115 15.39 11.81 -7.77
N HIS A 116 16.61 11.24 -7.80
CA HIS A 116 17.16 10.62 -8.99
C HIS A 116 16.36 9.40 -9.42
N LEU A 117 15.96 8.53 -8.49
CA LEU A 117 15.08 7.39 -8.78
C LEU A 117 13.78 7.82 -9.46
N VAL A 118 13.09 8.83 -8.90
CA VAL A 118 11.84 9.35 -9.47
C VAL A 118 12.06 9.97 -10.85
N GLU A 119 13.19 10.65 -11.07
CA GLU A 119 13.56 11.19 -12.40
C GLU A 119 13.70 10.07 -13.44
N VAL A 120 14.40 8.99 -13.11
CA VAL A 120 14.60 7.85 -14.02
C VAL A 120 13.28 7.15 -14.34
N ILE A 121 12.47 6.84 -13.33
CA ILE A 121 11.13 6.24 -13.52
C ILE A 121 10.26 7.13 -14.42
N SER A 122 10.38 8.45 -14.28
CA SER A 122 9.59 9.42 -15.06
C SER A 122 10.11 9.65 -16.48
N SER A 123 11.28 9.11 -16.84
CA SER A 123 11.99 9.51 -18.06
C SER A 123 11.41 8.91 -19.35
N GLU A 124 10.89 7.67 -19.32
CA GLU A 124 10.38 6.99 -20.52
C GLU A 124 8.94 7.35 -20.88
N TYR A 125 8.05 7.48 -19.89
CA TYR A 125 6.59 7.63 -20.12
C TYR A 125 6.00 8.96 -19.60
N GLY A 126 6.84 9.86 -19.08
CA GLY A 126 6.44 11.15 -18.51
C GLY A 126 6.42 11.14 -16.99
N GLU A 127 6.06 12.28 -16.39
CA GLU A 127 6.07 12.48 -14.93
C GLU A 127 5.36 11.34 -14.19
N MET A 128 5.90 10.89 -13.05
CA MET A 128 5.31 9.83 -12.21
C MET A 128 3.83 10.08 -11.87
N GLY A 129 3.40 11.34 -11.77
CA GLY A 129 1.99 11.74 -11.58
C GLY A 129 1.07 11.49 -12.79
N LEU A 130 1.61 11.26 -13.98
CA LEU A 130 0.87 10.77 -15.15
C LEU A 130 0.72 9.25 -15.14
N MET A 131 1.67 8.55 -14.51
CA MET A 131 1.62 7.10 -14.34
C MET A 131 0.63 6.72 -13.23
N MET A 132 0.77 7.32 -12.05
CA MET A 132 -0.01 7.00 -10.86
C MET A 132 -0.55 8.28 -10.23
N ASP A 133 -1.79 8.25 -9.73
CA ASP A 133 -2.33 9.38 -8.96
C ASP A 133 -1.46 9.65 -7.73
N GLU A 134 -1.10 10.92 -7.51
CA GLU A 134 -0.26 11.37 -6.39
C GLU A 134 -0.77 10.93 -5.02
N PHE A 135 -2.07 10.63 -4.88
CA PHE A 135 -2.63 10.09 -3.64
C PHE A 135 -2.04 8.71 -3.27
N PHE A 136 -1.62 7.90 -4.24
CA PHE A 136 -1.06 6.55 -4.00
C PHE A 136 0.48 6.52 -3.94
N ILE A 137 1.10 7.71 -3.94
CA ILE A 137 2.54 7.90 -3.74
C ILE A 137 2.77 8.32 -2.27
N PHE A 138 3.36 7.43 -1.48
CA PHE A 138 3.63 7.62 -0.07
C PHE A 138 5.12 7.90 0.16
N ASP A 139 5.49 9.17 0.09
CA ASP A 139 6.89 9.62 0.17
C ASP A 139 7.15 10.68 1.25
N GLN A 140 6.17 10.90 2.13
CA GLN A 140 6.25 11.84 3.25
C GLN A 140 6.72 11.16 4.53
N LYS A 141 7.82 11.67 5.09
CA LYS A 141 8.51 11.06 6.24
C LYS A 141 7.63 11.02 7.48
N GLU A 142 6.78 12.01 7.66
CA GLU A 142 5.90 12.14 8.82
C GLU A 142 4.74 11.14 8.80
N GLU A 143 4.27 10.76 7.60
CA GLU A 143 3.16 9.82 7.40
C GLU A 143 3.58 8.38 7.68
N LEU A 144 4.84 8.06 7.41
CA LEU A 144 5.41 6.72 7.57
C LEU A 144 6.46 6.63 8.69
N SER A 145 6.77 7.73 9.40
CA SER A 145 7.76 7.74 10.49
C SER A 145 7.35 6.84 11.65
N TRP A 146 8.18 5.84 11.89
CA TRP A 146 8.00 4.71 12.79
C TRP A 146 7.76 5.06 14.27
N SER A 147 8.03 6.30 14.69
CA SER A 147 7.87 6.74 16.09
C SER A 147 6.40 6.88 16.54
N SER A 148 5.46 7.03 15.60
CA SER A 148 4.03 7.22 15.94
C SER A 148 3.20 5.94 15.99
N PHE A 149 3.71 4.82 15.45
CA PHE A 149 2.86 3.66 15.11
C PHE A 149 3.20 2.35 15.83
N LEU A 150 4.09 2.32 16.83
CA LEU A 150 4.55 1.06 17.44
C LEU A 150 3.42 0.08 17.81
N SER A 151 3.29 -0.95 16.97
CA SER A 151 2.79 -2.29 17.25
C SER A 151 4.02 -3.18 17.46
N THR A 152 3.84 -4.28 18.17
CA THR A 152 4.81 -5.06 18.96
C THR A 152 5.90 -5.83 18.19
N GLN A 153 6.19 -5.52 16.92
CA GLN A 153 7.25 -6.18 16.16
C GLN A 153 8.44 -5.22 15.94
N SER A 154 9.63 -5.70 16.29
CA SER A 154 10.90 -4.96 16.17
C SER A 154 11.11 -4.49 14.72
N SER A 155 11.49 -3.22 14.56
CA SER A 155 11.88 -2.60 13.29
C SER A 155 13.00 -3.35 12.57
N ASP A 156 13.83 -4.08 13.32
CA ASP A 156 15.00 -4.81 12.80
C ASP A 156 14.64 -6.04 11.94
N VAL A 157 13.34 -6.38 11.82
CA VAL A 157 12.90 -7.60 11.13
C VAL A 157 12.22 -7.32 9.78
N GLU A 158 12.07 -6.05 9.40
CA GLU A 158 11.51 -5.65 8.10
C GLU A 158 12.56 -4.98 7.19
N PHE A 159 13.71 -4.58 7.75
CA PHE A 159 14.76 -3.88 7.02
C PHE A 159 16.15 -4.40 7.40
N SER A 160 17.07 -4.43 6.44
CA SER A 160 18.50 -4.59 6.67
C SER A 160 19.24 -3.45 6.02
N ASP A 161 19.89 -2.61 6.83
CA ASP A 161 20.69 -1.47 6.35
C ASP A 161 19.92 -0.49 5.43
N GLY A 162 18.62 -0.33 5.65
CA GLY A 162 17.74 0.52 4.84
C GLY A 162 17.12 -0.16 3.62
N VAL A 163 17.46 -1.43 3.36
CA VAL A 163 16.84 -2.27 2.32
C VAL A 163 15.66 -3.02 2.92
N ALA A 164 14.52 -3.02 2.26
CA ALA A 164 13.32 -3.71 2.72
C ALA A 164 13.49 -5.23 2.53
N ILE A 165 13.17 -6.01 3.58
CA ILE A 165 13.17 -7.48 3.54
C ILE A 165 11.76 -7.97 3.93
N PRO A 166 10.79 -7.85 3.02
CA PRO A 166 9.43 -8.26 3.31
C PRO A 166 9.35 -9.77 3.44
N ARG A 167 8.68 -10.24 4.50
CA ARG A 167 8.50 -11.66 4.78
C ARG A 167 7.13 -12.13 4.27
N PRO A 168 7.05 -13.23 3.50
CA PRO A 168 5.77 -13.77 3.06
C PRO A 168 4.81 -14.03 4.23
N GLY A 169 3.52 -13.81 3.99
CA GLY A 169 2.48 -13.99 5.00
C GLY A 169 2.38 -12.87 6.05
N CYS A 170 3.29 -11.88 6.02
CA CYS A 170 3.25 -10.71 6.90
C CYS A 170 2.69 -9.49 6.16
N ILE A 171 2.14 -8.54 6.93
CA ILE A 171 1.76 -7.20 6.45
C ILE A 171 2.90 -6.27 6.88
N PRO A 172 3.76 -5.80 5.96
CA PRO A 172 4.84 -4.89 6.32
C PRO A 172 4.29 -3.59 6.92
N SER A 173 5.00 -3.03 7.90
CA SER A 173 4.52 -1.84 8.60
C SER A 173 4.29 -0.63 7.69
N TYR A 174 5.11 -0.45 6.65
CA TYR A 174 4.98 0.61 5.66
C TYR A 174 3.76 0.42 4.74
N VAL A 175 3.41 -0.82 4.40
CA VAL A 175 2.17 -1.14 3.66
C VAL A 175 0.95 -0.85 4.54
N LEU A 176 0.99 -1.27 5.82
CA LEU A 176 -0.09 -1.00 6.76
C LEU A 176 -0.30 0.51 6.96
N ALA A 177 0.79 1.28 7.06
CA ALA A 177 0.73 2.72 7.22
C ALA A 177 0.12 3.40 5.98
N ALA A 178 0.51 3.02 4.77
CA ALA A 178 -0.14 3.48 3.54
C ALA A 178 -1.65 3.13 3.54
N LEU A 179 -2.02 1.90 3.92
CA LEU A 179 -3.42 1.47 4.01
C LEU A 179 -4.21 2.15 5.14
N MET A 180 -3.57 2.86 6.08
CA MET A 180 -4.32 3.73 7.00
C MET A 180 -4.98 4.90 6.28
N HIS A 181 -4.51 5.28 5.10
CA HIS A 181 -5.08 6.33 4.25
C HIS A 181 -6.16 5.77 3.29
N CYS A 182 -6.08 4.49 2.94
CA CYS A 182 -7.01 3.81 2.02
C CYS A 182 -7.34 2.37 2.45
N PRO A 183 -8.02 2.15 3.60
CA PRO A 183 -8.23 0.81 4.16
C PRO A 183 -9.06 -0.14 3.30
N ASP A 184 -9.90 0.38 2.39
CA ASP A 184 -10.73 -0.40 1.48
C ASP A 184 -10.04 -0.70 0.13
N GLN A 185 -8.78 -0.31 -0.04
CA GLN A 185 -8.07 -0.46 -1.32
C GLN A 185 -7.92 -1.93 -1.77
N ILE A 186 -7.64 -2.84 -0.83
CA ILE A 186 -7.42 -4.26 -1.17
C ILE A 186 -8.75 -4.88 -1.59
N GLY A 187 -8.91 -5.16 -2.89
CA GLY A 187 -10.14 -5.74 -3.45
C GLY A 187 -11.28 -4.74 -3.70
N GLY A 188 -11.07 -3.47 -3.37
CA GLY A 188 -12.00 -2.37 -3.62
C GLY A 188 -13.36 -2.52 -2.95
N ASN A 189 -14.26 -1.60 -3.31
CA ASN A 189 -15.65 -1.57 -2.82
C ASN A 189 -16.61 -2.46 -3.63
N GLN A 190 -16.10 -3.29 -4.55
CA GLN A 190 -16.97 -4.04 -5.46
C GLN A 190 -17.59 -5.26 -4.80
N ILE A 191 -18.92 -5.33 -4.89
CA ILE A 191 -19.72 -6.52 -4.60
C ILE A 191 -19.58 -7.42 -5.83
N GLU A 192 -18.54 -8.27 -5.86
CA GLU A 192 -18.49 -9.32 -6.86
C GLU A 192 -19.70 -10.25 -6.71
N ASN A 193 -20.17 -10.83 -7.82
CA ASN A 193 -21.23 -11.85 -7.78
C ASN A 193 -20.71 -13.09 -7.02
N PHE A 194 -20.92 -13.11 -5.71
CA PHE A 194 -20.43 -14.11 -4.75
C PHE A 194 -20.99 -15.53 -4.95
N HIS A 195 -21.69 -15.77 -6.06
CA HIS A 195 -22.30 -17.06 -6.40
C HIS A 195 -21.29 -18.06 -6.97
N ASP A 196 -20.17 -17.61 -7.51
CA ASP A 196 -19.07 -18.47 -7.97
C ASP A 196 -18.01 -18.57 -6.87
N LEU A 197 -18.27 -19.47 -5.91
CA LEU A 197 -17.43 -19.68 -4.74
C LEU A 197 -16.12 -20.37 -5.12
N VAL A 198 -15.10 -19.56 -5.38
CA VAL A 198 -13.71 -19.98 -5.34
C VAL A 198 -13.36 -20.41 -3.90
N SER A 199 -12.51 -21.42 -3.71
CA SER A 199 -12.13 -21.86 -2.35
C SER A 199 -11.33 -20.79 -1.61
N ALA A 200 -11.35 -20.77 -0.27
CA ALA A 200 -10.55 -19.82 0.49
C ALA A 200 -9.05 -19.96 0.18
N GLU A 201 -8.57 -21.20 0.03
CA GLU A 201 -7.17 -21.53 -0.28
C GLU A 201 -6.72 -20.94 -1.63
N GLU A 202 -7.59 -20.97 -2.64
CA GLU A 202 -7.27 -20.43 -3.96
C GLU A 202 -7.18 -18.90 -3.96
N VAL A 203 -7.93 -18.22 -3.07
CA VAL A 203 -7.88 -16.75 -2.94
C VAL A 203 -6.65 -16.27 -2.16
N GLU A 204 -5.99 -17.13 -1.37
CA GLU A 204 -4.77 -16.74 -0.63
C GLU A 204 -3.62 -16.34 -1.57
N GLY A 205 -3.57 -16.94 -2.78
CA GLY A 205 -2.57 -16.66 -3.80
C GLY A 205 -2.94 -15.52 -4.76
N TRP A 206 -4.13 -14.91 -4.61
CA TRP A 206 -4.55 -13.82 -5.49
C TRP A 206 -3.74 -12.56 -5.24
N GLN A 207 -3.21 -11.97 -6.30
CA GLN A 207 -2.48 -10.70 -6.23
C GLN A 207 -3.47 -9.54 -6.31
N MET A 208 -3.82 -8.96 -5.17
CA MET A 208 -4.88 -7.95 -5.08
C MET A 208 -4.34 -6.53 -5.24
N LEU A 209 -3.11 -6.30 -4.80
CA LEU A 209 -2.45 -5.01 -4.77
C LEU A 209 -0.96 -5.21 -5.09
N LEU A 210 -0.41 -4.36 -5.96
CA LEU A 210 1.01 -4.22 -6.21
C LEU A 210 1.54 -3.12 -5.30
N VAL A 211 2.69 -3.36 -4.67
CA VAL A 211 3.41 -2.33 -3.92
C VAL A 211 4.79 -2.21 -4.52
N LEU A 212 5.10 -1.01 -5.01
CA LEU A 212 6.41 -0.59 -5.48
C LEU A 212 7.12 0.07 -4.30
N VAL A 213 8.28 -0.45 -3.91
CA VAL A 213 9.03 0.03 -2.75
C VAL A 213 10.32 0.70 -3.22
N ALA A 214 10.41 2.00 -2.96
CA ALA A 214 11.63 2.78 -3.08
C ALA A 214 12.40 2.69 -1.75
N ASP A 215 13.12 1.59 -1.56
CA ASP A 215 14.06 1.38 -0.45
C ASP A 215 15.46 1.89 -0.80
N ARG A 216 16.43 1.66 0.10
CA ARG A 216 17.80 2.10 -0.13
C ARG A 216 18.40 1.55 -1.42
N GLU A 217 18.16 0.27 -1.72
CA GLU A 217 18.70 -0.37 -2.92
C GLU A 217 18.05 0.19 -4.19
N ALA A 218 16.75 0.48 -4.14
CA ALA A 218 16.08 1.20 -5.22
C ALA A 218 16.70 2.59 -5.46
N CYS A 219 16.95 3.35 -4.39
CA CYS A 219 17.44 4.72 -4.50
C CYS A 219 18.94 4.81 -4.86
N GLU A 220 19.78 3.92 -4.33
CA GLU A 220 21.23 3.93 -4.57
C GLU A 220 21.64 3.13 -5.82
N GLU A 221 20.89 2.07 -6.17
CA GLU A 221 21.27 1.10 -7.21
C GLU A 221 20.23 0.91 -8.33
N GLY A 222 19.07 1.57 -8.22
CA GLY A 222 18.01 1.55 -9.25
C GLY A 222 17.09 0.33 -9.18
N TRP A 223 17.27 -0.56 -8.21
CA TRP A 223 16.49 -1.81 -8.11
C TRP A 223 15.21 -1.65 -7.28
N VAL A 224 14.09 -1.32 -7.94
CA VAL A 224 12.79 -1.11 -7.29
C VAL A 224 12.16 -2.45 -6.93
N LEU A 225 11.79 -2.62 -5.66
CA LEU A 225 11.18 -3.85 -5.17
C LEU A 225 9.67 -3.86 -5.44
N HIS A 226 9.19 -4.89 -6.13
CA HIS A 226 7.77 -5.10 -6.44
C HIS A 226 7.21 -6.23 -5.59
N LEU A 227 6.17 -5.93 -4.82
CA LEU A 227 5.49 -6.87 -3.94
C LEU A 227 4.06 -7.09 -4.38
N ALA A 228 3.68 -8.34 -4.60
CA ALA A 228 2.29 -8.72 -4.71
C ALA A 228 1.71 -8.94 -3.30
N ILE A 229 0.62 -8.24 -3.01
CA ILE A 229 -0.10 -8.29 -1.75
C ILE A 229 -1.43 -9.00 -1.96
N ASN A 230 -1.72 -9.99 -1.11
CA ASN A 230 -2.93 -10.77 -1.22
C ASN A 230 -4.16 -10.09 -0.61
N HIS A 231 -5.30 -10.77 -0.66
CA HIS A 231 -6.58 -10.26 -0.16
C HIS A 231 -6.61 -9.93 1.34
N LYS A 232 -5.63 -10.40 2.13
CA LYS A 232 -5.44 -10.15 3.57
C LYS A 232 -4.29 -9.18 3.87
N GLY A 233 -3.80 -8.46 2.86
CA GLY A 233 -2.68 -7.53 3.02
C GLY A 233 -1.32 -8.19 3.19
N GLN A 234 -1.22 -9.50 2.98
CA GLN A 234 0.01 -10.24 3.20
C GLN A 234 0.87 -10.26 1.94
N VAL A 235 2.18 -10.14 2.12
CA VAL A 235 3.16 -10.31 1.04
C VAL A 235 3.13 -11.76 0.55
N LEU A 236 3.09 -11.94 -0.77
CA LEU A 236 3.19 -13.24 -1.41
C LEU A 236 4.66 -13.74 -1.52
N PRO A 237 4.88 -15.07 -1.66
CA PRO A 237 6.21 -15.66 -1.68
C PRO A 237 7.13 -15.21 -2.83
N PHE A 238 6.57 -14.85 -3.97
CA PHE A 238 7.35 -14.39 -5.12
C PHE A 238 7.43 -12.86 -5.16
N ARG A 239 8.65 -12.32 -5.24
CA ARG A 239 8.94 -10.89 -5.36
C ARG A 239 9.93 -10.67 -6.49
N ILE A 240 9.93 -9.46 -7.06
CA ILE A 240 10.91 -9.07 -8.06
C ILE A 240 11.54 -7.74 -7.68
N ARG A 241 12.81 -7.57 -8.06
CA ARG A 241 13.45 -6.26 -8.20
C ARG A 241 13.56 -5.96 -9.68
N ASP A 242 13.01 -4.84 -10.08
CA ASP A 242 13.01 -4.37 -11.45
C ASP A 242 13.89 -3.13 -11.59
N GLY A 243 14.40 -2.89 -12.78
CA GLY A 243 15.16 -1.67 -13.08
C GLY A 243 14.26 -0.44 -12.97
N ALA A 244 14.82 0.68 -12.50
CA ALA A 244 14.10 1.94 -12.35
C ALA A 244 13.51 2.42 -13.70
N ASP A 245 14.20 2.17 -14.80
CA ASP A 245 13.76 2.43 -16.17
C ASP A 245 12.54 1.57 -16.57
N TRP A 246 12.40 0.37 -16.00
CA TRP A 246 11.32 -0.57 -16.32
C TRP A 246 10.06 -0.44 -15.45
N VAL A 247 10.11 0.31 -14.34
CA VAL A 247 8.99 0.44 -13.40
C VAL A 247 7.70 0.89 -14.09
N SER A 248 7.76 1.87 -15.00
CA SER A 248 6.56 2.35 -15.72
C SER A 248 5.95 1.28 -16.62
N ALA A 249 6.78 0.49 -17.30
CA ALA A 249 6.29 -0.61 -18.12
C ALA A 249 5.71 -1.74 -17.24
N SER A 250 6.34 -2.05 -16.11
CA SER A 250 5.82 -3.02 -15.13
C SER A 250 4.50 -2.56 -14.49
N TYR A 251 4.35 -1.27 -14.17
CA TYR A 251 3.08 -0.68 -13.75
C TYR A 251 1.99 -0.81 -14.83
N GLY A 252 2.32 -0.50 -16.10
CA GLY A 252 1.41 -0.67 -17.23
C GLY A 252 0.95 -2.12 -17.40
N ASN A 253 1.89 -3.06 -17.36
CA ASN A 253 1.62 -4.49 -17.44
C ASN A 253 0.68 -4.96 -16.30
N TRP A 254 0.92 -4.51 -15.08
CA TRP A 254 0.07 -4.80 -13.92
C TRP A 254 -1.36 -4.29 -14.12
N ASN A 255 -1.51 -3.07 -14.59
CA ASN A 255 -2.83 -2.48 -14.88
C ASN A 255 -3.56 -3.19 -16.01
N ASP A 256 -2.83 -3.73 -16.99
CA ASP A 256 -3.36 -4.59 -18.05
C ASP A 256 -3.70 -6.02 -17.56
N GLY A 257 -3.44 -6.31 -16.28
CA GLY A 257 -3.81 -7.54 -15.59
C GLY A 257 -2.71 -8.60 -15.53
N GLN A 258 -1.49 -8.28 -15.94
CA GLN A 258 -0.35 -9.18 -15.80
C GLN A 258 0.07 -9.29 -14.33
N GLN A 259 0.15 -10.50 -13.82
CA GLN A 259 0.52 -10.76 -12.44
C GLN A 259 2.04 -10.93 -12.29
N LEU A 260 2.61 -10.60 -11.12
CA LEU A 260 4.04 -10.80 -10.88
C LEU A 260 4.45 -12.27 -11.05
N THR A 261 3.55 -13.21 -10.76
CA THR A 261 3.83 -14.66 -10.80
C THR A 261 4.03 -15.19 -12.21
N GLU A 262 3.66 -14.41 -13.24
CA GLU A 262 3.97 -14.74 -14.64
C GLU A 262 5.48 -14.73 -14.94
N ASN A 263 6.29 -14.11 -14.07
CA ASN A 263 7.75 -14.07 -14.16
C ASN A 263 8.44 -15.29 -13.49
N THR A 264 7.69 -16.31 -13.06
CA THR A 264 8.27 -17.50 -12.43
C THR A 264 7.50 -18.78 -12.73
N GLN A 265 8.21 -19.91 -12.70
CA GLN A 265 7.59 -21.25 -12.75
C GLN A 265 7.16 -21.74 -11.34
N ASN A 266 7.70 -21.13 -10.28
CA ASN A 266 7.45 -21.49 -8.88
C ASN A 266 6.96 -20.26 -8.09
N PRO A 267 5.68 -19.89 -8.20
CA PRO A 267 5.13 -18.70 -7.52
C PRO A 267 5.05 -18.83 -6.00
N GLU A 268 5.04 -20.06 -5.48
CA GLU A 268 4.98 -20.37 -4.05
C GLU A 268 6.37 -20.45 -3.40
N GLU A 269 7.44 -20.38 -4.19
CA GLU A 269 8.80 -20.37 -3.67
C GLU A 269 9.08 -18.99 -3.07
N ASP A 270 9.55 -18.97 -1.82
CA ASP A 270 9.98 -17.76 -1.14
C ASP A 270 11.28 -17.25 -1.77
N THR A 271 11.14 -16.46 -2.84
CA THR A 271 12.26 -15.97 -3.64
C THR A 271 12.05 -14.55 -4.14
N GLU A 272 13.16 -13.82 -4.18
CA GLU A 272 13.28 -12.51 -4.81
C GLU A 272 14.15 -12.68 -6.07
N LYS A 273 13.68 -12.17 -7.21
CA LYS A 273 14.42 -12.22 -8.47
C LYS A 273 14.71 -10.81 -8.99
N TYR A 274 15.92 -10.63 -9.49
CA TYR A 274 16.29 -9.44 -10.24
C TYR A 274 15.93 -9.63 -11.71
N MET A 275 15.17 -8.70 -12.27
CA MET A 275 14.74 -8.71 -13.66
C MET A 275 15.80 -8.00 -14.50
N ASP A 276 16.76 -8.75 -15.02
CA ASP A 276 17.76 -8.22 -15.95
C ASP A 276 17.17 -8.16 -17.37
N HIS A 277 16.80 -6.95 -17.80
CA HIS A 277 16.26 -6.69 -19.13
C HIS A 277 17.36 -6.53 -20.22
N GLY A 278 18.61 -6.87 -19.89
CA GLY A 278 19.74 -6.92 -20.83
C GLY A 278 20.68 -5.71 -20.78
N GLY A 279 20.50 -4.80 -19.82
CA GLY A 279 21.31 -3.58 -19.63
C GLY A 279 22.62 -3.78 -18.87
N GLY A 280 22.77 -4.91 -18.16
CA GLY A 280 24.03 -5.28 -17.52
C GLY A 280 24.22 -4.66 -16.13
N GLY A 281 23.74 -5.39 -15.12
CA GLY A 281 24.30 -5.41 -13.77
C GLY A 281 23.95 -4.26 -12.83
N SER A 282 23.41 -3.13 -13.29
CA SER A 282 22.83 -2.09 -12.42
C SER A 282 21.36 -1.89 -12.72
N GLY A 283 20.55 -1.50 -11.73
CA GLY A 283 19.11 -1.27 -11.92
C GLY A 283 18.77 0.04 -12.62
N TRP A 284 19.74 0.71 -13.22
CA TRP A 284 19.59 2.01 -13.88
C TRP A 284 19.51 1.92 -15.42
N ASP A 285 19.94 0.81 -16.03
CA ASP A 285 20.21 0.65 -17.48
C ASP A 285 19.56 -0.60 -18.08
#